data_AF-A0A2M9LFZ0-F1
#
_entry.id   AF-A0A2M9LFZ0-F1
#
_cell.length_a   1.000
_cell.length_b   1.000
_cell.length_c   1.000
_cell.angle_alpha   90.00
_cell.angle_beta   90.00
_cell.angle_gamma   90.00
#
_symmetry.space_group_name_H-M   'P 1'
#
loop_
_entity.id
_entity.type
_entity.pdbx_description
1 polymer ?
#
loop_
_entity_poly.entity_id
_entity_poly.type
_entity_poly.pdbx_seq_one_letter_code
_entity_poly.pdbx_strand_id
1 'polypeptide(L)'
;MSYDLAVWEGDRPADDKAAGRVFDDLYDRYIDSEVEEPPSERIAAYVAALLDRWCDITEDEEDTSPWSTGPLIGEASGPLIYFPMRWSMAEEASAYAAAVAETMGLICFDVQQNRLRP
;
A
#
# COMPACT_ATOMS: atom_id res chain seq x y z
N MET A 1 -9.64 -13.77 4.03
CA MET A 1 -10.02 -12.41 3.60
C MET A 1 -8.89 -11.50 4.03
N SER A 2 -8.35 -10.71 3.11
CA SER A 2 -7.34 -9.69 3.38
C SER A 2 -7.99 -8.31 3.55
N TYR A 3 -7.22 -7.39 4.10
CA TYR A 3 -7.52 -5.96 4.14
C TYR A 3 -6.45 -5.25 3.32
N ASP A 4 -6.83 -4.46 2.34
CA ASP A 4 -5.91 -4.00 1.29
C ASP A 4 -5.83 -2.47 1.32
N LEU A 5 -4.62 -1.96 1.21
CA LEU A 5 -4.39 -0.53 1.02
C LEU A 5 -3.74 -0.29 -0.33
N ALA A 6 -4.10 0.83 -0.93
CA ALA A 6 -3.39 1.40 -2.06
C ALA A 6 -2.68 2.67 -1.59
N VAL A 7 -1.39 2.78 -1.89
CA VAL A 7 -0.60 3.97 -1.60
C VAL A 7 0.13 4.41 -2.86
N TRP A 8 0.02 5.69 -3.22
CA TRP A 8 0.64 6.20 -4.44
C TRP A 8 1.18 7.63 -4.32
N GLU A 9 2.04 7.99 -5.28
CA GLU A 9 2.54 9.35 -5.47
C GLU A 9 1.56 10.24 -6.24
N GLY A 10 1.42 11.50 -5.84
CA GLY A 10 0.71 12.51 -6.62
C GLY A 10 -0.01 13.54 -5.76
N ASP A 11 -0.85 14.34 -6.40
CA ASP A 11 -1.68 15.32 -5.71
C ASP A 11 -2.89 14.64 -5.07
N ARG A 12 -3.17 14.99 -3.80
CA ARG A 12 -4.30 14.42 -3.06
C ARG A 12 -5.62 14.69 -3.79
N PRO A 13 -6.41 13.65 -4.13
CA PRO A 13 -7.71 13.83 -4.76
C PRO A 13 -8.65 14.65 -3.88
N ALA A 14 -9.60 15.36 -4.51
CA ALA A 14 -10.50 16.28 -3.80
C ALA A 14 -11.46 15.58 -2.82
N ASP A 15 -11.83 14.33 -3.11
CA ASP A 15 -12.73 13.51 -2.31
C ASP A 15 -12.51 12.01 -2.54
N ASP A 16 -13.15 11.19 -1.73
CA ASP A 16 -13.06 9.72 -1.77
C ASP A 16 -13.49 9.14 -3.13
N LYS A 17 -14.44 9.77 -3.81
CA LYS A 17 -14.93 9.32 -5.11
C LYS A 17 -13.91 9.60 -6.21
N ALA A 18 -13.26 10.75 -6.17
CA ALA A 18 -12.15 11.07 -7.06
C ALA A 18 -10.96 10.15 -6.78
N ALA A 19 -10.68 9.85 -5.51
CA ALA A 19 -9.62 8.91 -5.12
C ALA A 19 -9.87 7.49 -5.66
N GLY A 20 -11.09 6.98 -5.56
CA GLY A 20 -11.44 5.67 -6.12
C GLY A 20 -11.18 5.58 -7.62
N ARG A 21 -11.51 6.62 -8.39
CA ARG A 21 -11.21 6.66 -9.84
C ARG A 21 -9.72 6.69 -10.15
N VAL A 22 -8.96 7.48 -9.38
CA VAL A 22 -7.50 7.52 -9.53
C VAL A 22 -6.89 6.16 -9.20
N PHE A 23 -7.39 5.51 -8.15
CA PHE A 23 -6.97 4.15 -7.80
C PHE A 23 -7.27 3.16 -8.92
N ASP A 24 -8.50 3.12 -9.46
CA ASP A 24 -8.87 2.24 -10.57
C ASP A 24 -7.91 2.44 -11.77
N ASP A 25 -7.68 3.70 -12.17
CA ASP A 25 -6.78 4.04 -13.30
C ASP A 25 -5.32 3.60 -13.04
N LEU A 26 -4.83 3.72 -11.80
CA LEU A 26 -3.48 3.31 -11.43
C LEU A 26 -3.36 1.78 -11.33
N TYR A 27 -4.39 1.11 -10.78
CA TYR A 27 -4.43 -0.33 -10.62
C TYR A 27 -4.41 -1.03 -11.99
N ASP A 28 -5.27 -0.59 -12.91
CA ASP A 28 -5.31 -1.08 -14.30
C ASP A 28 -3.96 -0.92 -15.00
N ARG A 29 -3.24 0.17 -14.70
CA ARG A 29 -1.98 0.50 -15.36
C ARG A 29 -0.76 -0.22 -14.78
N TYR A 30 -0.69 -0.37 -13.46
CA TYR A 30 0.52 -0.80 -12.77
C TYR A 30 0.41 -2.18 -12.13
N ILE A 31 -0.80 -2.66 -11.83
CA ILE A 31 -1.03 -3.95 -11.16
C ILE A 31 -1.60 -4.98 -12.13
N ASP A 32 -2.63 -4.62 -12.90
CA ASP A 32 -3.26 -5.53 -13.88
C ASP A 32 -2.55 -5.53 -15.25
N SER A 33 -1.49 -4.74 -15.40
CA SER A 33 -0.67 -4.68 -16.63
C SER A 33 0.31 -5.86 -16.72
N GLU A 34 0.53 -6.37 -17.94
CA GLU A 34 1.57 -7.37 -18.21
C GLU A 34 3.00 -6.80 -18.14
N VAL A 35 3.14 -5.48 -18.10
CA VAL A 35 4.44 -4.80 -18.04
C VAL A 35 4.75 -4.44 -16.59
N GLU A 36 5.75 -5.12 -16.02
CA GLU A 36 6.29 -4.76 -14.71
C GLU A 36 7.14 -3.49 -14.82
N GLU A 37 6.70 -2.43 -14.13
CA GLU A 37 7.51 -1.24 -13.91
C GLU A 37 8.14 -1.31 -12.51
N PRO A 38 9.46 -1.03 -12.36
CA PRO A 38 10.07 -1.01 -11.03
C PRO A 38 9.42 0.08 -10.16
N PRO A 39 9.30 -0.13 -8.85
CA PRO A 39 8.76 0.86 -7.95
C PRO A 39 9.62 2.13 -7.98
N SER A 40 8.96 3.27 -7.88
CA SER A 40 9.65 4.56 -7.72
C SER A 40 10.45 4.61 -6.42
N GLU A 41 11.41 5.52 -6.35
CA GLU A 41 12.23 5.69 -5.15
C GLU A 41 11.39 6.01 -3.90
N ARG A 42 10.30 6.77 -4.02
CA ARG A 42 9.45 7.14 -2.87
C ARG A 42 8.60 5.94 -2.41
N ILE A 43 8.07 5.14 -3.33
CA ILE A 43 7.33 3.93 -2.98
C ILE A 43 8.27 2.89 -2.38
N ALA A 44 9.48 2.71 -2.93
CA ALA A 44 10.48 1.83 -2.33
C ALA A 44 10.87 2.28 -0.91
N ALA A 45 11.03 3.59 -0.68
CA ALA A 45 11.30 4.14 0.65
C ALA A 45 10.12 3.93 1.62
N TYR A 46 8.88 4.08 1.14
CA TYR A 46 7.68 3.79 1.90
C TYR A 46 7.62 2.32 2.34
N VAL A 47 7.87 1.38 1.43
CA VAL A 47 7.95 -0.05 1.75
C VAL A 47 9.04 -0.33 2.77
N ALA A 48 10.23 0.25 2.61
CA ALA A 48 11.31 0.08 3.58
C ALA A 48 10.92 0.57 4.99
N ALA A 49 10.17 1.67 5.10
CA ALA A 49 9.69 2.18 6.39
C ALA A 49 8.61 1.29 7.03
N LEU A 50 7.79 0.59 6.23
CA LEU A 50 6.88 -0.44 6.74
C LEU A 50 7.68 -1.64 7.27
N LEU A 51 8.68 -2.07 6.49
CA LEU A 51 9.52 -3.23 6.81
C LEU A 51 10.44 -3.01 8.03
N ASP A 52 10.79 -1.76 8.36
CA ASP A 52 11.52 -1.42 9.58
C ASP A 52 10.72 -1.73 10.86
N ARG A 53 9.38 -1.69 10.77
CA ARG A 53 8.48 -2.02 11.89
C ARG A 53 8.09 -3.49 11.92
N TRP A 54 7.72 -4.04 10.77
CA TRP A 54 7.33 -5.44 10.65
C TRP A 54 8.08 -6.06 9.49
N CYS A 55 8.85 -7.12 9.78
CA CYS A 55 9.58 -7.84 8.76
C CYS A 55 8.66 -8.34 7.64
N ASP A 56 9.28 -8.63 6.51
CA ASP A 56 8.59 -9.25 5.38
C ASP A 56 8.02 -10.61 5.79
N ILE A 57 6.84 -10.98 5.27
CA ILE A 57 6.24 -12.29 5.58
C ILE A 57 7.11 -13.45 5.09
N THR A 58 7.95 -13.24 4.08
CA THR A 58 8.90 -14.27 3.60
C THR A 58 10.03 -14.54 4.59
N GLU A 59 10.23 -13.67 5.57
CA GLU A 59 11.26 -13.76 6.62
C GLU A 59 10.66 -13.90 8.03
N ASP A 60 9.33 -13.97 8.16
CA ASP A 60 8.61 -13.96 9.43
C ASP A 60 8.45 -15.38 10.01
N GLU A 61 9.39 -15.79 10.86
CA GLU A 61 9.32 -17.05 11.60
C GLU A 61 8.38 -16.99 12.81
N GLU A 62 8.10 -15.80 13.33
CA GLU A 62 7.34 -15.59 14.58
C GLU A 62 5.84 -15.33 14.36
N ASP A 63 5.40 -15.31 13.09
CA ASP A 63 4.02 -15.05 12.68
C ASP A 63 3.48 -13.67 13.15
N THR A 64 4.39 -12.69 13.17
CA THR A 64 4.13 -11.31 13.65
C THR A 64 3.92 -10.30 12.53
N SER A 65 4.17 -10.69 11.29
CA SER A 65 4.04 -9.82 10.12
C SER A 65 2.56 -9.61 9.77
N PRO A 66 2.10 -8.36 9.61
CA PRO A 66 0.73 -8.08 9.22
C PRO A 66 0.48 -8.32 7.73
N TRP A 67 1.53 -8.53 6.92
CA TRP A 67 1.40 -8.71 5.47
C TRP A 67 0.77 -10.08 5.16
N SER A 68 -0.01 -10.15 4.08
CA SER A 68 -0.61 -11.42 3.60
C SER A 68 0.12 -12.00 2.39
N THR A 69 0.99 -11.22 1.76
CA THR A 69 1.82 -11.60 0.62
C THR A 69 3.22 -11.03 0.80
N GLY A 70 4.18 -11.64 0.12
CA GLY A 70 5.57 -11.22 0.16
C GLY A 70 6.38 -11.73 -1.05
N PRO A 71 7.51 -11.08 -1.37
CA PRO A 71 8.05 -9.92 -0.66
C PRO A 71 7.19 -8.67 -0.87
N LEU A 72 7.02 -7.84 0.15
CA LEU A 72 6.11 -6.68 0.16
C LEU A 72 6.48 -5.67 -0.93
N ILE A 73 7.77 -5.53 -1.25
CA ILE A 73 8.24 -4.70 -2.35
C ILE A 73 7.77 -5.19 -3.73
N GLY A 74 7.43 -6.48 -3.86
CA GLY A 74 6.86 -7.07 -5.07
C GLY A 74 5.42 -6.65 -5.34
N GLU A 75 4.74 -6.07 -4.34
CA GLU A 75 3.39 -5.50 -4.48
C GLU A 75 3.41 -4.05 -5.04
N ALA A 76 4.60 -3.52 -5.29
CA ALA A 76 4.81 -2.16 -5.75
C ALA A 76 5.21 -2.12 -7.23
N SER A 77 4.57 -1.25 -8.00
CA SER A 77 4.94 -0.98 -9.39
C SER A 77 4.77 0.49 -9.72
N GLY A 78 5.82 1.08 -10.32
CA GLY A 78 5.86 2.50 -10.63
C GLY A 78 5.55 3.36 -9.39
N PRO A 79 4.60 4.31 -9.47
CA PRO A 79 4.24 5.21 -8.39
C PRO A 79 3.19 4.64 -7.42
N LEU A 80 2.82 3.35 -7.54
CA LEU A 80 1.77 2.70 -6.76
C LEU A 80 2.33 1.49 -5.99
N ILE A 81 1.83 1.28 -4.78
CA ILE A 81 1.82 -0.02 -4.12
C ILE A 81 0.38 -0.38 -3.74
N TYR A 82 -0.03 -1.61 -4.04
CA TYR A 82 -1.30 -2.19 -3.62
C TYR A 82 -0.99 -3.46 -2.84
N PHE A 83 -1.23 -3.48 -1.53
CA PHE A 83 -0.72 -4.57 -0.69
C PHE A 83 -1.78 -5.10 0.29
N PRO A 84 -1.92 -6.44 0.41
CA PRO A 84 -2.86 -7.06 1.32
C PRO A 84 -2.26 -7.29 2.72
N MET A 85 -3.10 -7.07 3.73
CA MET A 85 -2.82 -7.33 5.14
C MET A 85 -3.76 -8.38 5.73
N ARG A 86 -3.28 -9.04 6.78
CA ARG A 86 -4.07 -9.99 7.57
C ARG A 86 -5.15 -9.24 8.31
N TRP A 87 -6.39 -9.70 8.19
CA TRP A 87 -7.54 -9.03 8.80
C TRP A 87 -7.39 -8.83 10.32
N SER A 88 -6.78 -9.79 11.02
CA SER A 88 -6.54 -9.74 12.48
C SER A 88 -5.60 -8.62 12.91
N MET A 89 -4.75 -8.11 12.02
CA MET A 89 -3.76 -7.07 12.30
C MET A 89 -4.05 -5.77 11.55
N ALA A 90 -5.04 -5.78 10.66
CA ALA A 90 -5.33 -4.69 9.74
C ALA A 90 -5.64 -3.36 10.43
N GLU A 91 -6.25 -3.36 11.61
CA GLU A 91 -6.55 -2.12 12.34
C GLU A 91 -5.26 -1.34 12.67
N GLU A 92 -4.30 -2.00 13.31
CA GLU A 92 -3.01 -1.39 13.67
C GLU A 92 -2.15 -1.14 12.43
N ALA A 93 -2.01 -2.15 11.58
CA ALA A 93 -1.12 -2.09 10.42
C ALA A 93 -1.58 -1.02 9.42
N SER A 94 -2.89 -0.94 9.11
CA SER A 94 -3.41 0.09 8.21
C SER A 94 -3.28 1.50 8.80
N ALA A 95 -3.41 1.66 10.11
CA ALA A 95 -3.27 2.96 10.76
C ALA A 95 -1.83 3.45 10.70
N TYR A 96 -0.87 2.55 10.98
CA TYR A 96 0.55 2.87 10.83
C TYR A 96 0.92 3.17 9.38
N ALA A 97 0.47 2.33 8.43
CA ALA A 97 0.73 2.51 7.01
C ALA A 97 0.25 3.88 6.50
N ALA A 98 -0.97 4.27 6.86
CA ALA A 98 -1.51 5.60 6.53
C ALA A 98 -0.66 6.74 7.13
N ALA A 99 -0.26 6.63 8.40
CA ALA A 99 0.58 7.64 9.04
C ALA A 99 1.96 7.78 8.37
N VAL A 100 2.60 6.66 7.99
CA VAL A 100 3.87 6.69 7.25
C VAL A 100 3.65 7.36 5.88
N ALA A 101 2.57 7.02 5.16
CA ALA A 101 2.25 7.63 3.89
C ALA A 101 2.07 9.15 4.03
N GLU A 102 1.32 9.61 5.04
CA GLU A 102 1.14 11.04 5.35
C GLU A 102 2.47 11.75 5.56
N THR A 103 3.38 11.18 6.37
CA THR A 103 4.71 11.77 6.63
C THR A 103 5.59 11.89 5.38
N MET A 104 5.35 11.04 4.39
CA MET A 104 6.06 11.03 3.11
C MET A 104 5.35 11.81 2.00
N GLY A 105 4.20 12.42 2.30
CA GLY A 105 3.38 13.13 1.31
C GLY A 105 2.78 12.21 0.24
N LEU A 106 2.56 10.94 0.58
CA LEU A 106 1.91 9.95 -0.26
C LEU A 106 0.40 9.93 0.01
N ILE A 107 -0.35 9.45 -0.96
CA ILE A 107 -1.81 9.29 -0.84
C ILE A 107 -2.07 7.87 -0.38
N CYS A 108 -2.81 7.72 0.73
CA CYS A 108 -3.25 6.43 1.23
C CYS A 108 -4.77 6.27 1.05
N PHE A 109 -5.17 5.18 0.40
CA PHE A 109 -6.56 4.85 0.14
C PHE A 109 -6.90 3.49 0.70
N ASP A 110 -8.04 3.46 1.37
CA ASP A 110 -8.60 2.27 2.00
C ASP A 110 -9.59 1.62 1.04
N VAL A 111 -9.20 0.48 0.47
CA VAL A 111 -9.98 -0.18 -0.59
C VAL A 111 -11.28 -0.75 -0.02
N GLN A 112 -11.25 -1.32 1.19
CA GLN A 112 -12.43 -1.87 1.85
C GLN A 112 -13.44 -0.79 2.24
N GLN A 113 -12.96 0.39 2.64
CA GLN A 113 -13.82 1.50 3.05
C GLN A 113 -14.11 2.49 1.90
N ASN A 114 -13.45 2.30 0.75
CA ASN A 114 -13.52 3.15 -0.43
C ASN A 114 -13.33 4.64 -0.09
N ARG A 115 -12.28 4.96 0.68
CA ARG A 115 -12.01 6.31 1.17
C ARG A 115 -10.54 6.61 1.37
N LEU A 116 -10.21 7.90 1.33
CA LEU A 116 -8.88 8.38 1.70
C LEU A 116 -8.64 8.19 3.20
N ARG A 117 -7.43 7.80 3.55
CA ARG A 117 -6.93 7.81 4.91
C ARG A 117 -6.28 9.19 5.18
N PRO A 118 -6.43 9.74 6.40
CA PRO A 118 -5.66 10.92 6.81
C PRO A 118 -4.17 10.62 6.68
#